data_AF-A0A432U4N1-F1
#
_entry.id   AF-A0A432U4N1-F1
#
_cell.length_a   1.000
_cell.length_b   1.000
_cell.length_c   1.000
_cell.angle_alpha   90.00
_cell.angle_beta   90.00
_cell.angle_gamma   90.00
#
_symmetry.space_group_name_H-M   'P 1'
#
loop_
_entity.id
_entity.type
_entity.pdbx_description
1 polymer ?
#
loop_
_entity_poly.entity_id
_entity_poly.type
_entity_poly.pdbx_seq_one_letter_code
_entity_poly.pdbx_strand_id
1 'polypeptide(L)' 'MGCCNTKIDEKPLCYCFNISENAYIEALKAGKGDVLKSFVVFQTKHNYCNCENLNPSKQCCLKEFKKIEISQKVNLL' A
#
# COMPACT_ATOMS: atom_id res chain seq x y z
N MET A 1 -5.68 -3.72 31.40
CA MET A 1 -4.97 -3.87 30.10
C MET A 1 -5.08 -2.58 29.31
N GLY A 2 -4.04 -1.73 29.35
CA GLY A 2 -3.93 -0.60 28.41
C GLY A 2 -3.11 -1.06 27.22
N CYS A 3 -3.77 -1.41 26.11
CA CYS A 3 -3.08 -1.82 24.89
C CYS A 3 -2.60 -0.56 24.17
N CYS A 4 -1.29 -0.35 24.22
CA CYS A 4 -0.57 0.81 23.69
C CYS A 4 -1.07 1.23 22.29
N ASN A 5 -1.72 2.39 22.24
CA ASN A 5 -2.12 3.06 21.01
C ASN A 5 -0.97 3.95 20.54
N THR A 6 0.18 3.37 20.22
CA THR A 6 1.21 4.09 19.46
C THR A 6 0.79 4.00 18.00
N LYS A 7 -0.15 4.87 17.60
CA LYS A 7 -0.32 5.17 16.18
C LYS A 7 0.95 5.85 15.72
N ILE A 8 1.92 5.06 15.28
CA ILE A 8 2.91 5.56 14.33
C ILE A 8 2.05 6.05 13.17
N ASP A 9 2.08 7.35 12.88
CA ASP A 9 1.42 7.92 11.71
C ASP A 9 2.10 7.36 10.46
N GLU A 10 1.81 6.10 10.15
CA GLU A 10 2.33 5.43 8.99
C GLU A 10 1.63 6.01 7.77
N LYS A 11 2.45 6.55 6.85
CA LYS A 11 1.96 7.12 5.60
C LYS A 11 1.09 6.09 4.85
N PRO A 12 -0.20 6.37 4.62
CA PRO A 12 -1.07 5.45 3.91
C PRO A 12 -0.65 5.30 2.45
N LEU A 13 -0.53 4.04 1.99
CA LEU A 13 -0.32 3.70 0.58
C LEU A 13 -1.65 3.45 -0.12
N CYS A 14 -2.56 2.68 0.50
CA CYS A 14 -3.89 2.42 -0.04
C CYS A 14 -4.99 2.64 0.98
N TYR A 15 -5.70 3.76 0.83
CA TYR A 15 -6.79 4.18 1.70
C TYR A 15 -7.98 3.22 1.71
N CYS A 16 -8.25 2.51 0.60
CA CYS A 16 -9.40 1.58 0.52
C CYS A 16 -9.21 0.31 1.37
N PHE A 17 -7.97 -0.11 1.59
CA PHE A 17 -7.66 -1.38 2.24
C PHE A 17 -6.73 -1.23 3.45
N ASN A 18 -6.55 0.00 3.93
CA ASN A 18 -5.73 0.34 5.08
C ASN A 18 -4.29 -0.24 5.01
N ILE A 19 -3.65 -0.11 3.85
CA ILE A 19 -2.26 -0.53 3.64
C ILE A 19 -1.37 0.71 3.76
N SER A 20 -0.35 0.66 4.61
CA SER A 20 0.67 1.71 4.72
C SER A 20 1.85 1.48 3.77
N GLU A 21 2.61 2.54 3.48
CA GLU A 21 3.86 2.41 2.70
C GLU A 21 4.86 1.49 3.40
N ASN A 22 4.99 1.62 4.71
CA ASN A 22 5.89 0.80 5.53
C ASN A 22 5.53 -0.69 5.44
N ALA A 23 4.25 -1.04 5.59
CA ALA A 23 3.79 -2.42 5.45
C ALA A 23 4.13 -3.01 4.07
N TYR A 24 4.00 -2.22 3.00
CA TYR A 24 4.35 -2.69 1.66
C TYR A 24 5.86 -2.84 1.46
N ILE A 25 6.67 -1.91 1.98
CA ILE A 25 8.13 -1.98 1.92
C ILE A 25 8.65 -3.21 2.67
N GLU A 26 8.15 -3.47 3.88
CA GLU A 26 8.52 -4.67 4.65
C GLU A 26 8.08 -5.96 3.94
N ALA A 27 6.91 -5.95 3.29
CA ALA A 27 6.49 -7.08 2.46
C ALA A 27 7.43 -7.30 1.26
N LEU A 28 7.91 -6.24 0.60
CA LEU A 28 8.90 -6.36 -0.48
C LEU A 28 10.20 -6.99 0.01
N LYS A 29 10.74 -6.52 1.14
CA LYS A 29 11.96 -7.10 1.76
C LYS A 29 11.79 -8.57 2.13
N ALA A 30 10.61 -8.96 2.57
CA ALA A 30 10.27 -10.34 2.90
C ALA A 30 9.90 -11.22 1.69
N GLY A 31 10.00 -10.70 0.45
CA GLY A 31 9.61 -11.44 -0.77
C GLY A 31 8.10 -11.68 -0.92
N LYS A 32 7.27 -10.91 -0.20
CA LYS A 32 5.80 -11.01 -0.16
C LYS A 32 5.08 -9.82 -0.81
N GLY A 33 5.81 -8.87 -1.39
CA GLY A 33 5.22 -7.68 -2.01
C GLY A 33 4.20 -8.02 -3.09
N ASP A 34 4.47 -9.02 -3.93
CA ASP A 34 3.55 -9.44 -4.99
C ASP A 34 2.21 -9.93 -4.47
N VAL A 35 2.16 -10.57 -3.29
CA VAL A 35 0.91 -11.04 -2.67
C VAL A 35 0.03 -9.86 -2.29
N LEU A 36 0.61 -8.86 -1.61
CA LEU A 36 -0.11 -7.65 -1.20
C LEU A 36 -0.62 -6.88 -2.41
N LYS A 37 0.22 -6.70 -3.43
CA LYS A 37 -0.17 -5.99 -4.66
C LYS A 37 -1.23 -6.77 -5.45
N SER A 38 -1.11 -8.09 -5.55
CA SER A 38 -2.08 -8.93 -6.26
C SER A 38 -3.46 -8.86 -5.61
N PHE A 39 -3.52 -8.82 -4.28
CA PHE A 39 -4.76 -8.55 -3.55
C PHE A 39 -5.37 -7.20 -3.97
N VAL A 40 -4.61 -6.11 -3.95
CA VAL A 40 -5.13 -4.79 -4.35
C VAL A 40 -5.57 -4.77 -5.81
N VAL A 41 -4.81 -5.38 -6.72
CA VAL A 41 -5.19 -5.52 -8.14
C VAL A 41 -6.50 -6.29 -8.29
N PHE A 42 -6.67 -7.40 -7.58
CA PHE A 42 -7.89 -8.18 -7.62
C PHE A 42 -9.09 -7.36 -7.13
N GLN A 43 -8.98 -6.71 -5.98
CA GLN A 43 -10.09 -5.92 -5.40
C GLN A 43 -10.46 -4.72 -6.28
N THR A 44 -9.46 -4.04 -6.87
CA THR A 44 -9.70 -2.90 -7.77
C THR A 44 -10.35 -3.33 -9.08
N LYS A 45 -9.95 -4.46 -9.67
CA LYS A 45 -10.59 -5.01 -10.88
C LYS A 45 -12.07 -5.37 -10.69
N HIS A 46 -12.47 -5.73 -9.47
CA HIS A 46 -13.85 -6.04 -9.13
C HIS A 46 -14.63 -4.83 -8.60
N ASN A 47 -14.07 -3.62 -8.71
CA ASN A 47 -14.69 -2.37 -8.23
C ASN A 47 -14.99 -2.36 -6.73
N TYR A 48 -14.22 -3.11 -5.91
CA TYR A 48 -14.34 -3.12 -4.44
C TYR A 48 -13.54 -2.01 -3.77
N CYS A 49 -13.10 -1.00 -4.52
CA CYS A 49 -12.40 0.16 -4.02
C CYS A 49 -13.16 1.44 -4.33
N ASN A 50 -12.97 2.47 -3.51
CA ASN A 50 -13.55 3.79 -3.71
C ASN A 50 -12.45 4.87 -3.74
N CYS A 51 -11.43 4.67 -4.59
CA CYS A 51 -10.22 5.50 -4.60
C CYS A 51 -10.52 6.98 -4.87
N GLU A 52 -11.48 7.31 -5.73
CA GLU A 52 -11.85 8.70 -6.03
C GLU A 52 -12.41 9.43 -4.81
N ASN A 53 -13.02 8.72 -3.85
CA ASN A 53 -13.53 9.35 -2.64
C ASN A 53 -12.53 9.28 -1.48
N LEU A 54 -11.86 8.13 -1.33
CA LEU A 54 -11.01 7.83 -0.16
C LEU A 54 -9.55 8.24 -0.31
N ASN A 55 -8.99 8.20 -1.53
CA ASN A 55 -7.60 8.63 -1.75
C ASN A 55 -7.56 10.14 -1.97
N PRO A 56 -6.81 10.93 -1.17
CA PRO A 56 -6.69 12.38 -1.35
C PRO A 56 -6.22 12.79 -2.76
N SER A 57 -5.42 11.96 -3.43
CA SER A 57 -4.97 12.19 -4.81
C SER A 57 -6.05 12.00 -5.87
N LYS A 58 -7.21 11.46 -5.50
CA LYS A 58 -8.31 11.07 -6.40
C LYS A 58 -7.89 10.02 -7.45
N GLN A 59 -6.78 9.31 -7.22
CA GLN A 59 -6.24 8.29 -8.10
C GLN A 59 -6.18 6.93 -7.41
N CYS A 60 -6.17 5.84 -8.20
CA CYS A 60 -5.99 4.49 -7.65
C CYS A 60 -4.61 4.35 -6.99
N CYS A 61 -4.58 3.74 -5.80
CA CYS A 61 -3.35 3.54 -5.03
C CYS A 61 -2.29 2.71 -5.80
N LEU A 62 -2.69 1.88 -6.78
CA LEU A 62 -1.79 1.08 -7.61
C LEU A 62 -0.68 1.89 -8.32
N LYS A 63 -0.92 3.19 -8.58
CA LYS A 63 0.10 4.09 -9.12
C LYS A 63 1.28 4.25 -8.15
N GLU A 64 1.02 4.39 -6.86
CA GLU A 64 2.05 4.54 -5.83
C GLU A 64 2.79 3.23 -5.55
N PHE A 65 2.10 2.07 -5.62
CA PHE A 65 2.76 0.75 -5.57
C PHE A 65 3.87 0.65 -6.63
N LYS A 66 3.58 1.05 -7.87
CA LYS A 66 4.56 1.03 -8.97
C LYS A 66 5.75 1.96 -8.70
N LYS A 67 5.53 3.14 -8.12
CA LYS A 67 6.61 4.07 -7.78
C LYS A 67 7.53 3.50 -6.71
N ILE A 68 6.96 2.91 -5.65
CA ILE A 68 7.75 2.29 -4.58
C ILE A 68 8.61 1.15 -5.14
N GLU A 69 8.05 0.27 -5.97
CA GLU A 69 8.82 -0.81 -6.60
C GLU A 69 10.01 -0.31 -7.42
N ILE A 70 9.81 0.75 -8.22
CA ILE A 70 10.90 1.36 -8.99
C ILE A 70 11.96 1.91 -8.04
N SER A 71 11.56 2.63 -7.00
CA SER A 71 12.49 3.18 -6.00
C SER A 71 13.26 2.10 -5.25
N GLN A 72 12.61 1.01 -4.84
CA GLN A 72 13.28 -0.10 -4.15
C GLN A 72 14.25 -0.86 -5.05
N LYS A 73 13.93 -1.01 -6.34
CA LYS A 73 14.86 -1.59 -7.33
C LYS A 73 16.10 -0.73 -7.55
N VAL A 74 15.94 0.60 -7.60
CA VAL A 74 17.07 1.53 -7.72
C VAL A 74 17.98 1.46 -6.48
N ASN A 75 17.42 1.26 -5.29
CA ASN A 75 18.22 1.16 -4.06
C ASN A 75 18.97 -0.17 -3.88
N LEU A 76 18.69 -1.17 -4.74
CA LEU A 76 19.35 -2.47 -4.76
C LEU A 76 20.43 -2.57 -5.86
N LEU A 77 20.61 -1.52 -6.67
CA LEU A 77 21.63 -1.36 -7.71
C LEU A 77 22.73 -0.42 -7.24
#